data_AF-A0AAD7ZQE2-F1
#
_entry.id   AF-A0AAD7ZQE2-F1
#
_cell.length_a   1.000
_cell.length_b   1.000
_cell.length_c   1.000
_cell.angle_alpha   90.00
_cell.angle_beta   90.00
_cell.angle_gamma   90.00
#
_symmetry.space_group_name_H-M   'P 1'
#
loop_
_entity.id
_entity.type
_entity.pdbx_description
1 polymer ?
#
loop_
_entity_poly.entity_id
_entity_poly.type
_entity_poly.pdbx_seq_one_letter_code
_entity_poly.pdbx_strand_id
1 'polypeptide(L)' 'MFGRKYQWIIMGTYTEEWWLHEEGIVPCSSVELVSALEGCILTDLLPLSTNGEITVSGI' A
#
# COMPACT_ATOMS: atom_id res chain seq x y z
N MET A 1 -10.21 -14.00 0.77
CA MET A 1 -11.00 -13.32 1.81
C MET A 1 -10.96 -11.83 1.54
N PHE A 2 -11.97 -11.26 0.88
CA PHE A 2 -12.01 -9.85 0.51
C PHE A 2 -13.47 -9.41 0.34
N GLY A 3 -13.71 -8.12 0.12
CA GLY A 3 -15.05 -7.55 -0.03
C GLY A 3 -15.72 -7.20 1.31
N ARG A 4 -17.03 -6.91 1.28
CA ARG A 4 -17.78 -6.22 2.36
C ARG A 4 -17.76 -6.86 3.75
N LYS A 5 -17.36 -8.12 3.87
CA LYS A 5 -17.29 -8.84 5.15
C LYS A 5 -15.90 -8.80 5.80
N TYR A 6 -14.90 -8.25 5.11
CA TYR A 6 -13.51 -8.28 5.53
C TYR A 6 -12.90 -6.89 5.42
N GLN A 7 -12.16 -6.49 6.46
CA GLN A 7 -11.36 -5.26 6.45
C GLN A 7 -9.89 -5.64 6.57
N TRP A 8 -9.09 -5.17 5.63
CA TRP A 8 -7.64 -5.33 5.65
C TRP A 8 -6.97 -4.05 6.14
N ILE A 9 -6.03 -4.21 7.07
CA ILE A 9 -5.14 -3.16 7.54
C ILE A 9 -3.72 -3.63 7.22
N ILE A 10 -3.03 -2.91 6.35
CA ILE A 10 -1.73 -3.30 5.79
C ILE A 10 -0.74 -2.15 6.00
N MET A 11 0.54 -2.47 6.17
CA MET A 11 1.61 -1.47 6.24
C MET A 11 1.72 -0.73 4.90
N GLY A 12 1.75 0.61 4.94
CA GLY A 12 1.77 1.48 3.77
C GLY A 12 3.16 1.84 3.25
N THR A 13 4.24 1.36 3.88
CA THR A 13 5.63 1.71 3.51
C THR A 13 6.12 0.99 2.24
N TYR A 14 5.26 0.24 1.55
CA TYR A 14 5.62 -0.39 0.29
C TYR A 14 5.70 0.66 -0.83
N THR A 15 6.43 0.35 -1.90
CA THR A 15 6.46 1.20 -3.09
C THR A 15 5.08 1.25 -3.74
N GLU A 16 4.81 2.32 -4.49
CA GLU A 16 3.58 2.41 -5.28
C GLU A 16 3.43 1.19 -6.19
N GLU A 17 2.20 0.68 -6.27
CA GLU A 17 1.84 -0.46 -7.10
C GLU A 17 2.72 -1.72 -6.93
N TRP A 18 3.28 -1.92 -5.73
CA TRP A 18 4.18 -3.05 -5.42
C TRP A 18 3.63 -4.42 -5.84
N TRP A 19 2.31 -4.61 -5.82
CA TRP A 19 1.64 -5.85 -6.22
C TRP A 19 1.75 -6.15 -7.73
N LEU A 20 2.12 -5.18 -8.57
CA LEU A 20 2.37 -5.38 -10.00
C LEU A 20 3.78 -5.90 -10.29
N HIS A 21 4.72 -5.79 -9.36
CA HIS A 21 6.10 -6.23 -9.55
C HIS A 21 6.34 -7.71 -9.24
N GLU A 22 5.28 -8.42 -8.80
CA GLU A 22 5.31 -9.84 -8.42
C GLU A 22 4.82 -10.78 -9.55
N GLU A 23 4.79 -10.28 -10.80
CA GLU A 23 4.38 -11.07 -11.97
C GLU A 23 5.26 -12.32 -12.14
N GLY A 24 4.61 -13.49 -12.19
CA GLY A 24 5.27 -14.80 -12.33
C GLY A 24 5.61 -15.50 -11.00
N ILE A 25 5.52 -14.80 -9.87
CA ILE A 25 5.67 -15.40 -8.52
C ILE A 25 4.30 -15.78 -7.96
N VAL A 26 3.31 -14.91 -8.16
CA VAL A 26 1.94 -15.10 -7.67
C VAL A 26 1.05 -15.64 -8.80
N PRO A 27 0.26 -16.71 -8.56
CA PRO A 27 -0.64 -17.29 -9.56
C PRO A 27 -1.96 -16.51 -9.69
N CYS A 28 -1.89 -15.18 -9.73
CA CYS A 28 -3.05 -14.29 -9.86
C CYS A 28 -2.74 -13.20 -10.88
N SER A 29 -3.75 -12.78 -11.64
CA SER A 29 -3.63 -11.64 -12.55
C SER A 29 -3.62 -10.31 -11.78
N SER A 30 -3.06 -9.26 -12.38
CA SER A 30 -3.06 -7.91 -11.82
C SER A 30 -4.48 -7.40 -11.53
N VAL A 31 -5.45 -7.72 -12.39
CA VAL A 31 -6.87 -7.34 -12.24
C VAL A 31 -7.50 -7.98 -11.00
N GLU A 32 -7.20 -9.26 -10.74
CA GLU A 32 -7.68 -9.97 -9.55
C GLU A 32 -7.07 -9.40 -8.27
N LEU A 33 -5.77 -9.06 -8.30
CA LEU A 33 -5.08 -8.44 -7.16
C LEU A 33 -5.65 -7.07 -6.83
N VAL A 34 -5.87 -6.22 -7.84
CA VAL A 34 -6.49 -4.90 -7.65
C VAL A 34 -7.89 -5.03 -7.05
N SER A 35 -8.69 -5.98 -7.53
CA SER A 35 -10.03 -6.23 -7.00
C SER A 35 -10.01 -6.73 -5.55
N ALA A 36 -8.98 -7.49 -5.16
CA ALA A 36 -8.82 -8.00 -3.80
C ALA A 36 -8.34 -6.92 -2.81
N LEU A 37 -7.56 -5.94 -3.28
CA LEU A 37 -7.05 -4.82 -2.50
C LEU A 37 -8.07 -3.67 -2.35
N GLU A 38 -9.19 -3.72 -3.06
CA GLU A 38 -10.23 -2.69 -2.99
C GLU A 38 -10.73 -2.51 -1.55
N GLY A 39 -10.61 -1.29 -1.03
CA GLY A 39 -11.05 -0.93 0.33
C GLY A 39 -10.09 -1.33 1.45
N CYS A 40 -8.86 -1.75 1.15
CA CYS A 40 -7.84 -1.91 2.17
C CYS A 40 -7.42 -0.55 2.77
N ILE A 41 -7.07 -0.56 4.06
CA ILE A 41 -6.52 0.61 4.75
C ILE A 41 -5.01 0.41 4.86
N LEU A 42 -4.27 1.32 4.25
CA LEU A 42 -2.81 1.36 4.34
C LEU A 42 -2.40 2.32 5.45
N THR A 43 -1.57 1.85 6.38
CA THR A 43 -1.05 2.66 7.48
C THR A 43 0.42 2.95 7.24
N ASP A 44 0.75 4.23 7.02
CA ASP A 44 2.12 4.68 6.85
C ASP A 44 2.55 5.60 8.01
N LEU A 45 3.86 5.76 8.16
CA LEU A 45 4.46 6.76 9.02
C LEU A 45 4.25 8.14 8.38
N LEU A 46 3.78 9.10 9.18
CA LEU A 46 3.77 10.48 8.73
C LEU A 46 5.22 10.95 8.58
N PRO A 47 5.64 11.46 7.41
CA PRO A 47 6.97 12.02 7.27
C PRO A 47 7.14 13.22 8.22
N LEU A 48 8.39 13.50 8.61
CA LEU A 48 8.79 14.47 9.64
C LEU A 48 8.16 15.88 9.48
N SER A 49 7.71 16.24 8.27
CA SER A 49 7.04 17.49 7.95
C SER A 49 6.01 17.27 6.84
N THR A 50 4.76 17.66 7.08
CA THR A 50 3.74 17.79 6.02
C THR A 50 3.77 19.16 5.33
N ASN A 51 4.60 20.09 5.82
CA ASN A 51 4.67 21.47 5.36
C ASN A 51 5.75 21.73 4.30
N GLY A 52 6.44 20.70 3.79
CA GLY A 52 7.49 20.87 2.78
C GLY A 52 8.72 21.64 3.26
N GLU A 53 8.76 22.06 4.52
CA GLU A 53 9.94 22.67 5.13
C GLU A 53 10.89 21.58 5.62
N ILE A 54 12.13 21.64 5.14
CA ILE A 54 13.24 20.77 5.51
C ILE A 54 13.60 21.09 6.96
N THR A 55 13.34 20.14 7.86
CA THR A 55 13.73 20.29 9.27
C THR A 55 15.10 19.66 9.52
N VAL A 56 15.78 20.12 10.58
CA VAL A 56 17.18 19.81 10.92
C VAL A 56 17.44 18.30 11.16
N SER A 57 16.39 17.48 11.26
CA SER A 57 16.51 16.02 11.43
C SER A 57 16.59 15.20 10.14
N GLY A 58 16.60 15.83 8.97
CA GLY A 58 16.91 15.18 7.70
C GLY A 58 15.78 14.29 7.17
N ILE A 59 14.97 14.88 6.30
CA ILE A 59 14.50 14.31 5.03
C ILE A 59 14.38 15.43 4.02
#